data_AF-A0A832NN02-F1
#
_entry.id   AF-A0A832NN02-F1
#
_cell.length_a   1.000
_cell.length_b   1.000
_cell.length_c   1.000
_cell.angle_alpha   90.00
_cell.angle_beta   90.00
_cell.angle_gamma   90.00
#
_symmetry.space_group_name_H-M   'P 1'
#
loop_
_entity.id
_entity.type
_entity.pdbx_description
1 polymer ?
#
loop_
_entity_poly.entity_id
_entity_poly.type
_entity_poly.pdbx_seq_one_letter_code
_entity_poly.pdbx_strand_id
1 'polypeptide(L)'
;MSENTGSVLVVGGGIGGVQTALDLAESGFKVYLAERKPSIGGVMAQLDKTFPTNDCSMCILSPKLVEAARHPMITMMTTMRPPAPRATRFLLTSSQARNFTRSCDCDSDASIKGRP
;
A
#
# COMPACT_ATOMS: atom_id res chain seq x y z
N MET A 1 -19.48 -22.64 -5.31
CA MET A 1 -18.29 -22.28 -6.10
C MET A 1 -17.17 -22.01 -5.11
N SER A 2 -16.12 -22.82 -5.10
CA SER A 2 -14.92 -22.51 -4.31
C SER A 2 -14.22 -21.36 -5.02
N GLU A 3 -14.57 -20.13 -4.66
CA GLU A 3 -13.94 -18.98 -5.24
C GLU A 3 -12.53 -18.89 -4.65
N ASN A 4 -11.55 -19.30 -5.45
CA ASN A 4 -10.15 -19.10 -5.15
C ASN A 4 -9.91 -17.59 -5.17
N THR A 5 -10.27 -16.90 -4.09
CA THR A 5 -10.04 -15.46 -3.91
C THR A 5 -8.54 -15.27 -3.80
N GLY A 6 -7.88 -15.15 -4.95
CA GLY A 6 -6.46 -14.93 -5.06
C GLY A 6 -6.10 -13.67 -4.29
N SER A 7 -5.26 -13.81 -3.28
CA SER A 7 -4.66 -12.66 -2.61
C SER A 7 -3.45 -12.21 -3.41
N VAL A 8 -3.35 -10.92 -3.72
CA VAL A 8 -2.23 -10.36 -4.48
C VAL A 8 -1.32 -9.60 -3.54
N LEU A 9 -0.01 -9.81 -3.68
CA LEU A 9 1.01 -9.05 -2.96
C LEU A 9 1.71 -8.12 -3.96
N VAL A 10 1.59 -6.82 -3.74
CA VAL A 10 2.31 -5.78 -4.47
C VAL A 10 3.52 -5.36 -3.65
N VAL A 11 4.72 -5.51 -4.22
CA VAL A 11 5.97 -5.13 -3.57
C VAL A 11 6.43 -3.79 -4.15
N GLY A 12 6.51 -2.76 -3.32
CA GLY A 12 6.92 -1.40 -3.67
C GLY A 12 5.75 -0.42 -3.72
N GLY A 13 5.71 0.53 -2.78
CA GLY A 13 4.72 1.59 -2.63
C GLY A 13 5.05 2.88 -3.41
N GLY A 14 5.61 2.76 -4.62
CA GLY A 14 5.73 3.90 -5.55
C GLY A 14 4.40 4.18 -6.27
N ILE A 15 4.36 5.23 -7.11
CA ILE A 15 3.17 5.57 -7.92
C ILE A 15 2.61 4.39 -8.72
N GLY A 16 3.48 3.57 -9.30
CA GLY A 16 3.06 2.37 -10.05
C GLY A 16 2.43 1.31 -9.16
N GLY A 17 3.05 1.00 -8.01
CA GLY A 17 2.53 -0.02 -7.10
C GLY A 17 1.22 0.39 -6.42
N VAL A 18 1.07 1.67 -6.08
CA VAL A 18 -0.20 2.23 -5.57
C VAL A 18 -1.30 2.12 -6.61
N GLN A 19 -1.02 2.48 -7.87
CA GLN A 19 -2.00 2.35 -8.95
C GLN A 19 -2.40 0.88 -9.16
N THR A 20 -1.42 -0.03 -9.25
CA THR A 20 -1.71 -1.46 -9.41
C THR A 20 -2.53 -2.00 -8.25
N ALA A 21 -2.28 -1.53 -7.02
CA ALA A 21 -3.06 -1.94 -5.86
C ALA A 21 -4.52 -1.46 -5.93
N LEU A 22 -4.77 -0.25 -6.42
CA LEU A 22 -6.11 0.28 -6.65
C LEU A 22 -6.83 -0.51 -7.74
N ASP A 23 -6.20 -0.72 -8.91
CA ASP A 23 -6.80 -1.44 -10.04
C ASP A 23 -7.21 -2.88 -9.65
N LEU A 24 -6.36 -3.56 -8.87
CA LEU A 24 -6.64 -4.91 -8.35
C LEU A 24 -7.73 -4.93 -7.28
N ALA A 25 -7.78 -3.89 -6.45
CA ALA A 25 -8.77 -3.75 -5.41
C ALA A 25 -10.17 -3.46 -5.99
N GLU A 26 -10.26 -2.64 -7.04
CA GLU A 26 -11.47 -2.41 -7.83
C GLU A 26 -11.93 -3.69 -8.55
N SER A 27 -10.97 -4.52 -8.99
CA SER A 27 -11.24 -5.83 -9.58
C SER A 27 -11.73 -6.89 -8.56
N GLY A 28 -11.84 -6.53 -7.27
CA GLY A 28 -12.36 -7.41 -6.22
C GLY A 28 -11.34 -8.35 -5.58
N PHE A 29 -10.04 -8.17 -5.86
CA PHE A 29 -8.99 -8.96 -5.22
C PHE A 29 -8.57 -8.35 -3.89
N LYS A 30 -8.16 -9.21 -2.94
CA LYS A 30 -7.55 -8.76 -1.69
C LYS A 30 -6.07 -8.44 -1.94
N VAL A 31 -5.67 -7.20 -1.71
CA VAL A 31 -4.32 -6.72 -2.04
C VAL A 31 -3.54 -6.40 -0.78
N TYR A 32 -2.31 -6.90 -0.73
CA TYR A 32 -1.32 -6.53 0.28
C TYR A 32 -0.27 -5.64 -0.38
N LEU A 33 -0.09 -4.42 0.11
CA LEU A 33 0.93 -3.50 -0.39
C LEU A 33 2.11 -3.51 0.58
N ALA A 34 3.24 -4.08 0.17
CA ALA A 34 4.45 -4.14 0.97
C ALA A 34 5.46 -3.06 0.56
N GLU A 35 5.84 -2.19 1.49
CA GLU A 35 6.85 -1.14 1.29
C GLU A 35 7.99 -1.28 2.30
N ARG A 36 9.22 -1.06 1.83
CA ARG A 36 10.42 -1.14 2.66
C ARG A 36 10.58 0.11 3.53
N LYS A 37 10.24 1.28 3.00
CA LYS A 37 10.30 2.57 3.71
C LYS A 37 9.07 2.73 4.63
N PRO A 38 9.14 3.62 5.64
CA PRO A 38 7.97 3.95 6.46
C PRO A 38 6.93 4.79 5.69
N SER A 39 7.34 5.43 4.59
CA SER A 39 6.48 6.27 3.74
C SER A 39 6.21 5.63 2.37
N ILE A 40 4.98 5.83 1.90
CA ILE A 40 4.51 5.51 0.54
C ILE A 40 4.70 6.74 -0.38
N GLY A 41 4.82 6.50 -1.69
CA GLY A 41 5.04 7.54 -2.70
C GLY A 41 6.36 7.41 -3.47
N GLY A 42 7.29 6.57 -3.01
CA GLY A 42 8.51 6.23 -3.73
C GLY A 42 9.37 7.44 -4.11
N VAL A 43 9.96 7.41 -5.31
CA VAL A 43 10.78 8.50 -5.85
C VAL A 43 9.94 9.72 -6.21
N MET A 44 8.67 9.51 -6.58
CA MET A 44 7.78 10.60 -6.99
C MET A 44 7.51 11.59 -5.85
N ALA A 45 7.46 11.11 -4.61
CA ALA A 45 7.35 11.96 -3.42
C ALA A 45 8.61 12.83 -3.17
N GLN A 46 9.73 12.57 -3.85
CA GLN A 46 10.97 13.34 -3.72
C GLN A 46 11.13 14.40 -4.83
N LEU A 47 10.32 14.35 -5.88
CA LEU A 47 10.31 15.34 -6.95
C LEU A 47 9.35 16.46 -6.54
N ASP A 48 9.63 17.72 -6.84
CA ASP A 48 8.65 18.80 -6.64
C ASP A 48 7.76 19.01 -7.87
N LYS A 49 8.32 18.75 -9.05
CA LYS A 49 7.73 19.08 -10.34
C LYS A 49 7.81 17.90 -11.30
N THR A 50 6.68 17.52 -11.89
CA THR A 50 6.63 16.49 -12.93
C THR A 50 6.68 17.13 -14.31
N PHE A 51 7.68 16.77 -15.10
CA PHE A 51 7.66 17.00 -16.55
C PHE A 51 6.49 16.22 -17.16
N PRO A 52 5.70 16.72 -18.14
CA PRO A 52 5.83 17.92 -18.97
C PRO A 52 4.95 19.13 -18.54
N THR A 53 4.02 18.95 -17.61
CA THR A 53 3.07 20.00 -17.20
C THR A 53 3.60 20.92 -16.10
N ASN A 54 4.69 20.53 -15.43
CA ASN A 54 5.25 21.25 -14.28
C ASN A 54 4.26 21.36 -13.10
N ASP A 55 3.37 20.38 -12.99
CA ASP A 55 2.47 20.23 -11.85
C ASP A 55 3.25 19.79 -10.61
N CYS A 56 2.72 20.12 -9.45
CA CYS A 56 3.25 19.63 -8.18
C CYS A 56 3.04 18.11 -8.12
N SER A 57 4.14 17.36 -8.01
CA SER A 57 4.13 15.89 -7.92
C SER A 57 3.20 15.39 -6.80
N MET A 58 3.24 16.07 -5.65
CA MET A 58 2.43 15.76 -4.48
C MET A 58 0.96 15.99 -4.73
N CYS A 59 0.58 16.97 -5.57
CA CYS A 59 -0.83 17.20 -5.91
C CYS A 59 -1.43 16.04 -6.70
N ILE A 60 -0.64 15.37 -7.54
CA ILE A 60 -1.09 14.22 -8.34
C ILE A 60 -1.00 12.92 -7.53
N LEU A 61 -0.01 12.81 -6.66
CA LEU A 61 0.24 11.62 -5.85
C LEU A 61 -0.73 11.50 -4.67
N SER A 62 -0.99 12.61 -3.96
CA SER A 62 -1.83 12.64 -2.75
C SER A 62 -3.21 12.01 -2.91
N PRO A 63 -4.01 12.30 -3.97
CA PRO A 63 -5.33 11.69 -4.09
C PRO A 63 -5.25 10.16 -4.19
N LYS A 64 -4.28 9.63 -4.94
CA LYS A 64 -4.10 8.17 -5.09
C LYS A 64 -3.64 7.50 -3.80
N LEU A 65 -2.78 8.16 -3.03
CA LEU A 65 -2.34 7.63 -1.73
C LEU A 65 -3.49 7.59 -0.73
N VAL A 66 -4.30 8.65 -0.67
CA VAL A 66 -5.48 8.73 0.21
C VAL A 66 -6.52 7.68 -0.17
N GLU A 67 -6.76 7.48 -1.46
CA GLU A 67 -7.67 6.46 -1.96
C GLU A 67 -7.19 5.05 -1.60
N ALA A 68 -5.91 4.76 -1.82
CA ALA A 68 -5.34 3.45 -1.48
C ALA A 68 -5.37 3.19 0.03
N ALA A 69 -5.19 4.23 0.86
CA ALA A 69 -5.25 4.11 2.32
C ALA A 69 -6.68 3.90 2.85
N ARG A 70 -7.70 4.39 2.14
CA ARG A 70 -9.12 4.26 2.53
C ARG A 70 -9.78 3.00 1.99
N HIS A 71 -9.19 2.33 0.99
CA HIS A 71 -9.82 1.20 0.33
C HIS A 71 -9.88 -0.05 1.23
N PRO A 72 -11.06 -0.67 1.45
CA PRO A 72 -11.22 -1.79 2.41
C PRO A 72 -10.50 -3.08 2.00
N MET A 73 -10.24 -3.24 0.70
CA MET A 73 -9.56 -4.43 0.15
C MET A 73 -8.03 -4.31 0.14
N ILE A 74 -7.48 -3.15 0.49
CA ILE A 74 -6.03 -2.89 0.49
C ILE A 74 -5.52 -2.93 1.93
N THR A 75 -4.55 -3.80 2.20
CA THR A 75 -3.82 -3.83 3.48
C THR A 75 -2.38 -3.39 3.25
N MET A 76 -2.02 -2.24 3.81
CA MET A 76 -0.66 -1.71 3.70
C MET A 76 0.26 -2.26 4.79
N MET A 77 1.44 -2.72 4.39
CA MET A 77 2.49 -3.23 5.27
C MET A 77 3.77 -2.43 4.99
N THR A 78 4.04 -1.42 5.81
CA THR A 78 5.26 -0.61 5.73
C THR A 78 6.37 -1.21 6.59
N THR A 79 7.62 -0.79 6.35
CA THR A 79 8.81 -1.27 7.09
C THR A 79 9.05 -2.77 6.96
N MET A 80 8.62 -3.37 5.85
CA MET A 80 8.84 -4.80 5.60
C MET A 80 10.02 -5.00 4.65
N ARG A 81 10.93 -5.90 5.02
CA ARG A 81 11.94 -6.39 4.09
C ARG A 81 11.25 -7.27 3.04
N PRO A 82 11.44 -7.03 1.72
CA PRO A 82 10.83 -7.88 0.72
C PRO A 82 11.34 -9.33 0.88
N PRO A 83 10.44 -10.33 0.80
CA PRO A 83 10.85 -11.73 0.81
C PRO A 83 11.69 -12.03 -0.43
N ALA A 84 12.69 -12.91 -0.30
CA ALA A 84 13.50 -13.33 -1.42
C ALA A 84 12.62 -13.98 -2.51
N PRO A 85 12.87 -13.70 -3.82
CA PRO A 85 12.07 -14.27 -4.89
C PRO A 85 12.29 -15.78 -4.96
N ARG A 86 11.34 -16.58 -4.45
CA ARG A 86 11.22 -18.02 -4.75
C ARG A 86 9.96 -18.23 -5.58
N ALA A 87 10.16 -18.85 -6.73
CA ALA A 87 9.39 -18.60 -7.95
C ALA A 87 7.94 -19.10 -8.01
N THR A 88 7.36 -19.77 -7.00
CA THR A 88 6.08 -20.46 -7.25
C THR A 88 5.07 -20.49 -6.10
N ARG A 89 5.40 -19.99 -4.90
CA ARG A 89 4.40 -19.84 -3.83
C ARG A 89 4.88 -18.83 -2.80
N PHE A 90 4.37 -17.60 -2.86
CA PHE A 90 4.55 -16.64 -1.78
C PHE A 90 3.66 -17.03 -0.60
N LEU A 91 4.14 -17.98 0.21
CA LEU A 91 3.66 -18.13 1.57
C LEU A 91 4.11 -16.87 2.31
N LEU A 92 3.17 -16.03 2.74
CA LEU A 92 3.43 -14.90 3.63
C LEU A 92 3.94 -15.45 4.97
N THR A 93 5.23 -15.77 5.05
CA THR A 93 5.92 -15.94 6.32
C THR A 93 6.13 -14.54 6.88
N SER A 94 5.19 -14.04 7.67
CA SER A 94 5.32 -12.78 8.38
C SER A 94 6.43 -12.91 9.44
N SER A 95 7.69 -12.81 9.02
CA SER A 95 8.78 -12.40 9.90
C SER A 95 8.64 -10.90 10.13
N GLN A 96 7.55 -10.52 10.80
CA GLN A 96 7.31 -9.15 11.21
C GLN A 96 8.41 -8.81 12.22
N ALA A 97 9.41 -8.04 11.77
CA ALA A 97 10.43 -7.50 12.65
C ALA A 97 9.68 -6.77 13.77
N ARG A 98 9.97 -7.13 15.02
CA ARG A 98 9.36 -6.59 16.24
C ARG A 98 9.73 -5.11 16.38
N ASN A 99 9.08 -4.25 15.59
CA ASN A 99 8.96 -2.81 15.79
C ASN A 99 7.49 -2.46 15.58
N PHE A 100 6.66 -3.07 16.41
CA PHE A 100 5.31 -2.63 16.71
C PHE A 100 5.39 -1.37 17.60
N THR A 101 5.98 -0.30 17.07
CA THR A 101 5.92 1.03 17.69
C THR A 101 4.90 1.83 16.93
N ARG A 102 3.65 1.83 17.44
CA ARG A 102 2.69 2.94 17.40
C ARG A 102 2.70 3.83 16.12
N SER A 103 2.56 3.26 14.94
CA SER A 103 2.31 4.05 13.72
C SER A 103 0.93 3.80 13.11
N CYS A 104 0.08 3.00 13.78
CA CYS A 104 -1.35 3.03 13.56
C CYS A 104 -2.02 4.28 14.18
N ASP A 105 -1.27 5.03 15.01
CA ASP A 105 -1.77 6.21 15.74
C ASP A 105 -1.27 7.53 15.13
N CYS A 106 -1.31 7.67 13.79
CA CYS A 106 -1.14 9.00 13.19
C CYS A 106 -2.26 9.45 12.25
N ASP A 107 -3.24 8.62 11.87
CA ASP A 107 -4.34 9.12 11.02
C ASP A 107 -5.72 8.44 11.17
N SER A 108 -6.02 7.68 12.23
CA SER A 108 -7.38 7.10 12.37
C SER A 108 -7.82 6.75 13.80
N ASP A 109 -7.64 7.68 14.75
CA ASP A 109 -8.49 7.76 15.95
C ASP A 109 -9.95 8.21 15.62
N ALA A 110 -10.43 8.01 14.39
CA ALA A 110 -11.65 8.67 13.88
C ALA A 110 -12.71 7.78 13.22
N SER A 111 -12.61 6.44 13.17
CA SER A 111 -13.77 5.66 12.64
C SER A 111 -13.95 4.20 13.09
N ILE A 112 -13.37 3.73 14.21
CA ILE A 112 -13.67 2.36 14.72
C ILE A 112 -13.94 2.33 16.24
N LYS A 113 -14.30 3.46 16.87
CA LYS A 113 -14.94 3.49 18.20
C LYS A 113 -16.19 4.36 18.16
N GLY A 114 -17.29 3.75 17.72
CA GLY A 114 -18.58 4.40 17.63
C GLY A 114 -19.56 3.62 16.77
N ARG A 115 -19.78 2.35 17.11
CA ARG A 115 -20.98 1.61 16.69
C ARG A 115 -21.95 1.61 17.88
N PRO A 116 -22.87 2.58 18.01
CA PRO A 116 -24.24 2.30 18.42
C PRO A 116 -25.02 1.68 17.25
#